data_AF-A0A8I1PZP7-F1
#
_entry.id   AF-A0A8I1PZP7-F1
#
_cell.length_a   1.000
_cell.length_b   1.000
_cell.length_c   1.000
_cell.angle_alpha   90.00
_cell.angle_beta   90.00
_cell.angle_gamma   90.00
#
_symmetry.space_group_name_H-M   'P 1'
#
loop_
_entity.id
_entity.type
_entity.pdbx_description
1 polymer ?
#
loop_
_entity_poly.entity_id
_entity_poly.type
_entity_poly.pdbx_seq_one_letter_code
_entity_poly.pdbx_strand_id
1 'polypeptide(L)'
;MTVRNNITGDTRSLPKGAITGLDEWVRNWESNSQFPAVMTFDGWQGSDDDHPLGAGKPGYRVVYKTIRTVPFPLLNLDGGSFRIQVGNGEIDRGAARFPNAIPHRHENEWLVPQWGTLEAEAGRMTYSPHVDRSVEISADNDTTPPCNYLELLYELPDTVGPDYHERLTLARARVAPLTAAMDLLYGERLLGPVLAEEVGEVFEDWHWNRWLGGPTIAYEGQARLKHLDTRDFLAAITPVIEAYGARGELERNRLRIASQWYWRADHESDPVIKFIANWLAIEALELGENSNIAPIKHAIAAILEVDRAEVAEPIGRVYGLRNRLLHGNSRTVTKIDLRTVDAITRALLERHLLGYVTHDTLDSLRESVCMQGS
;
A
#
# COMPACT_ATOMS: atom_id res chain seq x y z
N MET A 1 -19.50 13.30 18.11
CA MET A 1 -19.49 11.87 17.76
C MET A 1 -19.46 11.06 19.05
N THR A 2 -20.27 10.01 19.14
CA THR A 2 -20.39 9.14 20.32
C THR A 2 -19.85 7.77 19.99
N VAL A 3 -18.90 7.27 20.80
CA VAL A 3 -18.39 5.90 20.70
C VAL A 3 -19.11 5.05 21.73
N ARG A 4 -19.58 3.88 21.31
CA ARG A 4 -20.20 2.88 22.18
C ARG A 4 -19.22 1.77 22.46
N ASN A 5 -19.04 1.42 23.73
CA ASN A 5 -18.31 0.22 24.12
C ASN A 5 -19.19 -1.01 23.82
N ASN A 6 -18.74 -1.91 22.94
CA ASN A 6 -19.51 -3.09 22.55
C ASN A 6 -19.58 -4.17 23.64
N ILE A 7 -18.76 -4.09 24.69
CA ILE A 7 -18.73 -5.03 25.83
C ILE A 7 -19.62 -4.51 26.97
N THR A 8 -19.45 -3.24 27.36
CA THR A 8 -20.18 -2.67 28.51
C THR A 8 -21.48 -1.98 28.11
N GLY A 9 -21.62 -1.60 26.83
CA GLY A 9 -22.76 -0.83 26.31
C GLY A 9 -22.66 0.68 26.55
N ASP A 10 -21.65 1.14 27.28
CA ASP A 10 -21.47 2.55 27.64
C ASP A 10 -21.22 3.42 26.42
N THR A 11 -21.73 4.64 26.45
CA THR A 11 -21.54 5.62 25.38
C THR A 11 -20.75 6.81 25.90
N ARG A 12 -19.65 7.16 25.23
CA ARG A 12 -18.82 8.32 25.57
C ARG A 12 -18.77 9.30 24.39
N SER A 13 -18.86 10.59 24.69
CA SER A 13 -18.59 11.63 23.70
C SER A 13 -17.08 11.79 23.55
N LEU A 14 -16.60 11.76 22.31
CA LEU A 14 -15.19 12.01 22.01
C LEU A 14 -14.90 13.49 21.77
N PRO A 15 -13.65 13.94 22.02
CA PRO A 15 -13.17 15.25 21.60
C PRO A 15 -13.32 15.45 20.08
N LYS A 16 -13.48 16.71 19.65
CA LYS A 16 -13.54 17.06 18.22
C LYS A 16 -12.19 16.74 17.58
N GLY A 17 -12.19 15.92 16.51
CA GLY A 17 -10.98 15.48 15.81
C GLY A 17 -10.39 14.13 16.26
N ALA A 18 -10.96 13.49 17.29
CA ALA A 18 -10.49 12.18 17.75
C ALA A 18 -10.77 11.03 16.76
N ILE A 19 -11.75 11.21 15.87
CA ILE A 19 -12.04 10.35 14.72
C ILE A 19 -12.37 11.25 13.53
N THR A 20 -11.82 10.95 12.36
CA THR A 20 -12.04 11.67 11.10
C THR A 20 -12.33 10.70 9.94
N GLY A 21 -12.85 11.19 8.82
CA GLY A 21 -13.08 10.41 7.58
C GLY A 21 -14.55 10.15 7.22
N LEU A 22 -15.40 9.79 8.19
CA LEU A 22 -16.79 9.38 7.91
C LEU A 22 -17.65 10.49 7.29
N ASP A 23 -17.58 11.71 7.80
CA ASP A 23 -18.37 12.85 7.30
C ASP A 23 -17.97 13.26 5.87
N GLU A 24 -16.70 13.14 5.53
CA GLU A 24 -16.19 13.45 4.19
C GLU A 24 -16.62 12.40 3.18
N TRP A 25 -16.57 11.13 3.56
CA TRP A 25 -17.03 10.03 2.71
C TRP A 25 -18.52 10.09 2.40
N VAL A 26 -19.36 10.41 3.40
CA VAL A 26 -20.81 10.59 3.16
C VAL A 26 -21.08 11.77 2.21
N ARG A 27 -20.31 12.86 2.32
CA ARG A 27 -20.45 14.02 1.41
C ARG A 27 -20.03 13.69 -0.03
N ASN A 28 -19.00 12.86 -0.19
CA ASN A 28 -18.45 12.48 -1.49
C ASN A 28 -19.05 11.16 -2.03
N TRP A 29 -20.18 10.73 -1.46
CA TRP A 29 -20.81 9.47 -1.85
C TRP A 29 -21.36 9.55 -3.28
N GLU A 30 -20.78 8.76 -4.17
CA GLU A 30 -21.29 8.57 -5.54
C GLU A 30 -21.93 7.18 -5.69
N SER A 31 -23.12 7.12 -6.27
CA SER A 31 -23.76 5.86 -6.65
C SER A 31 -23.46 5.52 -8.11
N ASN A 32 -23.39 4.22 -8.42
CA ASN A 32 -23.09 3.70 -9.76
C ASN A 32 -21.70 4.09 -10.31
N SER A 33 -20.71 4.22 -9.43
CA SER A 33 -19.32 4.45 -9.83
C SER A 33 -18.75 3.22 -10.55
N GLN A 34 -17.66 3.36 -11.31
CA GLN A 34 -17.01 2.19 -11.91
C GLN A 34 -16.35 1.30 -10.84
N PHE A 35 -15.74 1.93 -9.84
CA PHE A 35 -15.15 1.31 -8.67
C PHE A 35 -15.57 2.10 -7.42
N PRO A 36 -15.68 1.46 -6.24
CA PRO A 36 -16.01 2.16 -5.00
C PRO A 36 -15.00 3.25 -4.66
N ALA A 37 -15.46 4.33 -4.03
CA ALA A 37 -14.57 5.31 -3.42
C ALA A 37 -14.01 4.76 -2.10
N VAL A 38 -12.73 5.03 -1.85
CA VAL A 38 -12.05 4.65 -0.61
C VAL A 38 -12.22 5.74 0.47
N MET A 39 -12.40 5.31 1.71
CA MET A 39 -12.44 6.16 2.90
C MET A 39 -11.28 5.80 3.81
N THR A 40 -10.43 6.76 4.17
CA THR A 40 -9.41 6.56 5.21
C THR A 40 -10.06 6.66 6.59
N PHE A 41 -9.80 5.67 7.45
CA PHE A 41 -10.16 5.73 8.85
C PHE A 41 -8.94 6.15 9.68
N ASP A 42 -9.14 7.18 10.52
CA ASP A 42 -8.13 7.65 11.46
C ASP A 42 -8.75 7.83 12.84
N GLY A 43 -8.02 7.40 13.88
CA GLY A 43 -8.40 7.63 15.28
C GLY A 43 -7.23 7.47 16.23
N TRP A 44 -7.33 7.96 17.46
CA TRP A 44 -6.23 7.92 18.43
C TRP A 44 -6.51 7.02 19.64
N GLN A 45 -5.45 6.40 20.16
CA GLN A 45 -5.45 5.58 21.38
C GLN A 45 -4.27 5.95 22.29
N GLY A 46 -4.45 5.79 23.60
CA GLY A 46 -3.40 6.04 24.60
C GLY A 46 -3.33 7.47 25.14
N SER A 47 -4.18 8.38 24.62
CA SER A 47 -4.18 9.78 25.03
C SER A 47 -4.93 10.01 26.35
N ASP A 48 -4.35 10.87 27.17
CA ASP A 48 -4.88 11.29 28.46
C ASP A 48 -4.67 12.79 28.68
N ASP A 49 -4.93 13.29 29.89
CA ASP A 49 -4.84 14.71 30.22
C ASP A 49 -3.38 15.22 30.27
N ASP A 50 -2.42 14.34 30.59
CA ASP A 50 -0.98 14.67 30.63
C ASP A 50 -0.32 14.52 29.23
N HIS A 51 -0.90 13.67 28.37
CA HIS A 51 -0.44 13.36 27.02
C HIS A 51 -1.56 13.59 25.99
N PRO A 52 -1.99 14.86 25.77
CA PRO A 52 -3.07 15.17 24.87
C PRO A 52 -2.68 14.98 23.41
N LEU A 53 -3.70 14.72 22.58
CA LEU A 53 -3.57 14.58 21.12
C LEU A 53 -2.92 15.79 20.47
N GLY A 54 -1.91 15.58 19.62
CA GLY A 54 -1.26 16.64 18.86
C GLY A 54 -0.18 17.40 19.63
N ALA A 55 0.12 16.99 20.87
CA ALA A 55 1.13 17.63 21.71
C ALA A 55 2.46 16.86 21.73
N GLY A 56 2.46 15.58 21.32
CA GLY A 56 3.69 14.80 21.16
C GLY A 56 4.38 15.06 19.82
N LYS A 57 5.62 14.60 19.70
CA LYS A 57 6.33 14.59 18.41
C LYS A 57 5.83 13.42 17.57
N PRO A 58 5.73 13.54 16.23
CA PRO A 58 5.47 12.40 15.37
C PRO A 58 6.44 11.26 15.66
N GLY A 59 5.93 10.04 15.84
CA GLY A 59 6.73 8.91 16.27
C GLY A 59 6.41 7.63 15.51
N TYR A 60 7.35 6.70 15.57
CA TYR A 60 7.21 5.33 15.10
C TYR A 60 7.59 4.37 16.22
N ARG A 61 6.81 3.31 16.36
CA ARG A 61 7.03 2.25 17.33
C ARG A 61 7.02 0.91 16.63
N VAL A 62 8.05 0.10 16.88
CA VAL A 62 8.05 -1.31 16.50
C VAL A 62 8.51 -2.16 17.66
N VAL A 63 7.78 -3.25 17.93
CA VAL A 63 8.10 -4.19 19.00
C VAL A 63 8.27 -5.57 18.40
N TYR A 64 9.45 -6.15 18.58
CA TYR A 64 9.78 -7.50 18.18
C TYR A 64 9.72 -8.44 19.38
N LYS A 65 9.07 -9.59 19.20
CA LYS A 65 9.20 -10.71 20.14
C LYS A 65 10.57 -11.33 19.96
N THR A 66 11.38 -11.35 21.01
CA THR A 66 12.65 -12.09 20.96
C THR A 66 12.41 -13.59 21.08
N ILE A 67 13.16 -14.42 20.35
CA ILE A 67 12.96 -15.88 20.29
C ILE A 67 14.00 -16.58 21.18
N ARG A 68 13.54 -17.09 22.33
CA ARG A 68 14.38 -17.76 23.33
C ARG A 68 15.62 -16.96 23.76
N THR A 69 15.56 -15.63 23.63
CA THR A 69 16.57 -14.70 24.12
C THR A 69 16.07 -14.10 25.41
N VAL A 70 16.84 -14.22 26.49
CA VAL A 70 16.54 -13.61 27.79
C VAL A 70 17.40 -12.36 27.93
N PRO A 71 16.80 -11.15 27.97
CA PRO A 71 17.58 -9.94 28.16
C PRO A 71 18.18 -9.91 29.57
N PHE A 72 19.50 -9.80 29.65
CA PHE A 72 20.21 -9.60 30.91
C PHE A 72 21.51 -8.81 30.69
N PRO A 73 21.70 -7.66 31.36
CA PRO A 73 20.67 -6.91 32.08
C PRO A 73 19.55 -6.44 31.12
N LEU A 74 18.43 -5.96 31.65
CA LEU A 74 17.46 -5.22 30.84
C LEU A 74 18.17 -4.01 30.23
N LEU A 75 17.92 -3.75 28.95
CA LEU A 75 18.54 -2.63 28.23
C LEU A 75 17.51 -1.52 28.04
N ASN A 76 17.92 -0.30 28.35
CA ASN A 76 17.25 0.91 27.90
C ASN A 76 18.34 1.84 27.34
N LEU A 77 18.32 2.03 26.02
CA LEU A 77 19.29 2.83 25.29
C LEU A 77 18.57 4.02 24.67
N ASP A 78 18.97 5.22 25.08
CA ASP A 78 18.54 6.47 24.46
C ASP A 78 19.59 6.93 23.44
N GLY A 79 19.17 7.00 22.17
CA GLY A 79 19.97 7.44 21.04
C GLY A 79 19.70 8.90 20.62
N GLY A 80 18.99 9.67 21.45
CA GLY A 80 18.60 11.05 21.19
C GLY A 80 17.34 11.18 20.33
N SER A 81 17.31 10.56 19.16
CA SER A 81 16.13 10.54 18.27
C SER A 81 15.39 9.20 18.27
N PHE A 82 15.85 8.25 19.09
CA PHE A 82 15.25 6.93 19.22
C PHE A 82 15.55 6.35 20.60
N ARG A 83 14.71 5.42 21.02
CA ARG A 83 14.91 4.62 22.22
C ARG A 83 14.78 3.14 21.89
N ILE A 84 15.78 2.36 22.29
CA ILE A 84 15.72 0.90 22.25
C ILE A 84 15.55 0.38 23.67
N GLN A 85 14.51 -0.44 23.87
CA GLN A 85 14.29 -1.17 25.10
C GLN A 85 14.33 -2.67 24.82
N VAL A 86 15.18 -3.40 25.52
CA VAL A 86 15.19 -4.87 25.49
C VAL A 86 14.82 -5.37 26.88
N GLY A 87 13.67 -6.02 26.98
CA GLY A 87 13.10 -6.34 28.28
C GLY A 87 12.19 -7.56 28.30
N ASN A 88 11.59 -7.79 29.47
CA ASN A 88 10.54 -8.77 29.67
C ASN A 88 9.32 -8.06 30.27
N GLY A 89 8.17 -8.19 29.64
CA GLY A 89 6.96 -7.51 30.09
C GLY A 89 5.81 -7.68 29.11
N GLU A 90 4.69 -7.05 29.47
CA GLU A 90 3.50 -6.97 28.64
C GLU A 90 3.66 -5.85 27.61
N ILE A 91 3.10 -6.07 26.42
CA ILE A 91 3.12 -5.10 25.32
C ILE A 91 1.68 -4.77 24.97
N ASP A 92 1.33 -3.49 25.12
CA ASP A 92 0.09 -2.93 24.59
C ASP A 92 0.19 -2.75 23.07
N ARG A 93 -0.87 -3.15 22.38
CA ARG A 93 -0.97 -3.07 20.92
C ARG A 93 -2.40 -2.73 20.53
N GLY A 94 -2.53 -2.00 19.42
CA GLY A 94 -3.82 -1.56 18.92
C GLY A 94 -3.90 -1.65 17.40
N ALA A 95 -5.11 -1.85 16.92
CA ALA A 95 -5.38 -1.94 15.49
C ALA A 95 -6.79 -1.47 15.17
N ALA A 96 -6.98 -0.93 13.96
CA ALA A 96 -8.31 -0.82 13.40
C ALA A 96 -8.79 -2.21 12.94
N ARG A 97 -10.04 -2.55 13.26
CA ARG A 97 -10.70 -3.79 12.84
C ARG A 97 -11.92 -3.44 12.00
N PHE A 98 -12.11 -4.23 10.94
CA PHE A 98 -13.21 -4.12 9.99
C PHE A 98 -13.95 -5.46 9.92
N PRO A 99 -14.81 -5.79 10.91
CA PRO A 99 -15.37 -7.15 11.07
C PRO A 99 -16.15 -7.65 9.86
N ASN A 100 -16.78 -6.74 9.12
CA ASN A 100 -17.58 -7.05 7.94
C ASN A 100 -16.89 -6.67 6.62
N ALA A 101 -15.58 -6.37 6.64
CA ALA A 101 -14.79 -6.13 5.44
C ALA A 101 -13.81 -7.28 5.19
N ILE A 102 -13.39 -7.41 3.92
CA ILE A 102 -12.34 -8.33 3.49
C ILE A 102 -11.12 -7.54 3.01
N PRO A 103 -9.90 -8.11 3.11
CA PRO A 103 -8.72 -7.47 2.55
C PRO A 103 -8.90 -7.18 1.06
N HIS A 104 -8.59 -5.96 0.64
CA HIS A 104 -8.54 -5.58 -0.76
C HIS A 104 -7.25 -6.08 -1.42
N ARG A 105 -7.12 -5.92 -2.74
CA ARG A 105 -5.88 -6.26 -3.46
C ARG A 105 -4.72 -5.32 -3.11
N HIS A 106 -4.98 -4.08 -2.72
CA HIS A 106 -3.90 -3.15 -2.33
C HIS A 106 -3.62 -3.29 -0.84
N GLU A 107 -2.34 -3.23 -0.45
CA GLU A 107 -1.95 -3.31 0.95
C GLU A 107 -2.66 -2.25 1.79
N ASN A 108 -3.14 -2.66 2.96
CA ASN A 108 -3.86 -1.81 3.92
C ASN A 108 -5.17 -1.20 3.41
N GLU A 109 -5.74 -1.74 2.33
CA GLU A 109 -7.10 -1.40 1.90
C GLU A 109 -8.05 -2.55 2.20
N TRP A 110 -9.32 -2.21 2.46
CA TRP A 110 -10.38 -3.14 2.82
C TRP A 110 -11.61 -2.88 1.95
N LEU A 111 -12.33 -3.95 1.61
CA LEU A 111 -13.59 -3.88 0.88
C LEU A 111 -14.70 -4.41 1.77
N VAL A 112 -15.74 -3.60 2.02
CA VAL A 112 -17.01 -4.09 2.55
C VAL A 112 -17.81 -4.64 1.37
N PRO A 113 -17.97 -5.97 1.25
CA PRO A 113 -18.62 -6.58 0.11
C PRO A 113 -20.14 -6.39 0.18
N GLN A 114 -20.77 -6.24 -0.99
CA GLN A 114 -22.20 -6.33 -1.14
C GLN A 114 -22.54 -7.76 -1.52
N TRP A 115 -22.88 -8.57 -0.53
CA TRP A 115 -23.37 -9.93 -0.76
C TRP A 115 -24.72 -9.92 -1.50
N GLY A 116 -25.04 -11.03 -2.16
CA GLY A 116 -26.29 -11.17 -2.90
C GLY A 116 -26.48 -12.58 -3.45
N THR A 117 -27.65 -12.81 -4.02
CA THR A 117 -28.00 -14.06 -4.70
C THR A 117 -28.06 -13.85 -6.21
N LEU A 118 -27.63 -14.88 -6.94
CA LEU A 118 -27.88 -14.96 -8.38
C LEU A 118 -29.15 -15.76 -8.61
N GLU A 119 -30.10 -15.15 -9.29
CA GLU A 119 -31.37 -15.78 -9.69
C GLU A 119 -31.38 -15.94 -11.20
N ALA A 120 -31.65 -17.18 -11.64
CA ALA A 120 -31.73 -17.53 -13.05
C ALA A 120 -33.19 -17.75 -13.43
N GLU A 121 -33.80 -16.82 -14.17
CA GLU A 121 -35.17 -16.95 -14.67
C GLU A 121 -35.22 -16.74 -16.18
N ALA A 122 -35.82 -17.70 -16.90
CA ALA A 122 -36.12 -17.60 -18.34
C ALA A 122 -34.94 -17.13 -19.23
N GLY A 123 -33.71 -17.56 -18.92
CA GLY A 123 -32.51 -17.18 -19.68
C GLY A 123 -31.90 -15.83 -19.28
N ARG A 124 -32.41 -15.18 -18.23
CA ARG A 124 -31.84 -13.98 -17.62
C ARG A 124 -31.23 -14.32 -16.27
N MET A 125 -30.01 -13.85 -16.04
CA MET A 125 -29.38 -13.86 -14.71
C MET A 125 -29.59 -12.49 -14.08
N THR A 126 -30.22 -12.45 -12.91
CA THR A 126 -30.37 -11.25 -12.08
C THR A 126 -29.55 -11.40 -10.81
N TYR A 127 -28.86 -10.33 -10.43
CA TYR A 127 -28.18 -10.24 -9.14
C TYR A 127 -29.10 -9.50 -8.17
N SER A 128 -29.49 -10.18 -7.09
CA SER A 128 -30.34 -9.65 -6.02
C SER A 128 -29.45 -9.34 -4.81
N PRO A 129 -29.08 -8.06 -4.58
CA PRO A 129 -28.18 -7.71 -3.49
C PRO A 129 -28.88 -7.91 -2.14
N HIS A 130 -28.18 -8.49 -1.16
CA HIS A 130 -28.58 -8.44 0.22
C HIS A 130 -28.43 -7.00 0.70
N VAL A 131 -29.51 -6.40 1.20
CA VAL A 131 -29.53 -4.99 1.61
C VAL A 131 -28.88 -4.84 3.00
N ASP A 132 -27.61 -5.20 3.11
CA ASP A 132 -26.78 -4.78 4.24
C ASP A 132 -25.98 -3.54 3.81
N ARG A 133 -26.20 -2.44 4.54
CA ARG A 133 -25.53 -1.14 4.31
C ARG A 133 -24.69 -0.73 5.51
N SER A 134 -24.38 -1.68 6.41
CA SER A 134 -23.55 -1.40 7.56
C SER A 134 -22.07 -1.42 7.17
N VAL A 135 -21.32 -0.42 7.63
CA VAL A 135 -19.86 -0.44 7.65
C VAL A 135 -19.48 -0.47 9.12
N GLU A 136 -18.91 -1.58 9.57
CA GLU A 136 -18.49 -1.72 10.96
C GLU A 136 -16.99 -1.44 11.07
N ILE A 137 -16.67 -0.43 11.87
CA ILE A 137 -15.30 -0.04 12.18
C ILE A 137 -15.17 -0.05 13.70
N SER A 138 -14.15 -0.75 14.18
CA SER A 138 -13.83 -0.79 15.60
C SER A 138 -12.35 -0.57 15.82
N ALA A 139 -12.02 0.11 16.91
CA ALA A 139 -10.67 0.20 17.40
C ALA A 139 -10.48 -0.92 18.42
N ASP A 140 -9.54 -1.81 18.17
CA ASP A 140 -9.15 -2.85 19.10
C ASP A 140 -7.94 -2.40 19.90
N ASN A 141 -7.91 -2.78 21.17
CA ASN A 141 -6.76 -2.62 22.04
C ASN A 141 -6.64 -3.86 22.90
N ASP A 142 -5.49 -4.51 22.86
CA ASP A 142 -5.19 -5.64 23.73
C ASP A 142 -3.75 -5.59 24.23
N THR A 143 -3.48 -6.43 25.22
CA THR A 143 -2.18 -6.51 25.87
C THR A 143 -1.69 -7.95 25.77
N THR A 144 -0.46 -8.11 25.27
CA THR A 144 0.16 -9.44 25.19
C THR A 144 0.47 -10.00 26.58
N PRO A 145 0.45 -11.34 26.76
CA PRO A 145 1.04 -11.94 27.97
C PRO A 145 2.51 -11.54 28.12
N PRO A 146 3.05 -11.50 29.37
CA PRO A 146 4.45 -11.13 29.61
C PRO A 146 5.43 -11.93 28.74
N CYS A 147 6.30 -11.21 28.03
CA CYS A 147 7.20 -11.83 27.07
C CYS A 147 8.52 -11.06 26.94
N ASN A 148 9.58 -11.73 26.47
CA ASN A 148 10.83 -11.04 26.12
C ASN A 148 10.65 -10.30 24.79
N TYR A 149 11.08 -9.04 24.72
CA TYR A 149 10.90 -8.18 23.56
C TYR A 149 12.08 -7.24 23.33
N LEU A 150 12.15 -6.71 22.11
CA LEU A 150 12.90 -5.52 21.75
C LEU A 150 11.90 -4.50 21.21
N GLU A 151 11.82 -3.34 21.84
CA GLU A 151 11.01 -2.20 21.41
C GLU A 151 11.92 -1.09 20.90
N LEU A 152 11.58 -0.54 19.75
CA LEU A 152 12.21 0.62 19.16
C LEU A 152 11.15 1.71 19.02
N LEU A 153 11.37 2.82 19.73
CA LEU A 153 10.68 4.08 19.51
C LEU A 153 11.59 5.00 18.71
N TYR A 154 11.06 5.69 17.72
CA TYR A 154 11.82 6.60 16.85
C TYR A 154 11.03 7.91 16.65
N GLU A 155 11.66 9.04 16.92
CA GLU A 155 11.10 10.37 16.63
C GLU A 155 11.17 10.65 15.13
N LEU A 156 10.01 10.76 14.48
CA LEU A 156 9.91 11.18 13.09
C LEU A 156 10.11 12.71 12.99
N PRO A 157 10.69 13.20 11.87
CA PRO A 157 10.80 14.64 11.64
C PRO A 157 9.43 15.32 11.61
N ASP A 158 9.34 16.56 12.10
CA ASP A 158 8.09 17.35 12.08
C ASP A 158 7.61 17.69 10.66
N THR A 159 8.47 17.55 9.65
CA THR A 159 8.15 17.82 8.25
C THR A 159 7.35 16.73 7.57
N VAL A 160 7.01 15.64 8.28
CA VAL A 160 6.33 14.50 7.68
C VAL A 160 4.83 14.79 7.54
N GLY A 161 4.30 14.47 6.37
CA GLY A 161 2.90 14.71 6.02
C GLY A 161 1.90 14.06 6.99
N PRO A 162 0.61 14.42 6.87
CA PRO A 162 -0.45 13.90 7.72
C PRO A 162 -0.96 12.53 7.23
N ASP A 163 -0.23 11.82 6.36
CA ASP A 163 -0.63 10.50 5.88
C ASP A 163 0.05 9.40 6.70
N TYR A 164 -0.73 8.44 7.17
CA TYR A 164 -0.25 7.36 8.02
C TYR A 164 0.75 6.45 7.29
N HIS A 165 0.46 6.06 6.04
CA HIS A 165 1.31 5.14 5.27
C HIS A 165 2.61 5.79 4.84
N GLU A 166 2.58 7.08 4.50
CA GLU A 166 3.77 7.88 4.24
C GLU A 166 4.67 7.93 5.49
N ARG A 167 4.09 8.15 6.68
CA ARG A 167 4.83 8.12 7.96
C ARG A 167 5.43 6.75 8.23
N LEU A 168 4.64 5.68 8.09
CA LEU A 168 5.07 4.31 8.33
C LEU A 168 6.23 3.91 7.39
N THR A 169 6.08 4.22 6.10
CA THR A 169 7.10 3.95 5.08
C THR A 169 8.40 4.70 5.36
N LEU A 170 8.29 6.00 5.69
CA LEU A 170 9.45 6.79 6.05
C LEU A 170 10.13 6.25 7.32
N ALA A 171 9.34 5.88 8.33
CA ALA A 171 9.85 5.34 9.57
C ALA A 171 10.64 4.05 9.35
N ARG A 172 10.05 3.08 8.65
CA ARG A 172 10.71 1.83 8.23
C ARG A 172 12.05 2.13 7.54
N ALA A 173 12.08 3.08 6.60
CA ALA A 173 13.29 3.47 5.91
C ALA A 173 14.35 4.12 6.84
N ARG A 174 13.93 4.91 7.83
CA ARG A 174 14.82 5.55 8.81
C ARG A 174 15.45 4.57 9.77
N VAL A 175 14.66 3.60 10.25
CA VAL A 175 15.13 2.59 11.20
C VAL A 175 15.83 1.40 10.51
N ALA A 176 15.65 1.22 9.20
CA ALA A 176 16.17 0.08 8.45
C ALA A 176 17.67 -0.20 8.67
N PRO A 177 18.59 0.79 8.68
CA PRO A 177 20.01 0.49 8.94
C PRO A 177 20.25 -0.07 10.34
N LEU A 178 19.52 0.44 11.34
CA LEU A 178 19.63 0.01 12.73
C LEU A 178 19.03 -1.39 12.94
N THR A 179 17.84 -1.64 12.41
CA THR A 179 17.21 -2.96 12.46
C THR A 179 17.99 -3.99 11.66
N ALA A 180 18.52 -3.64 10.49
CA ALA A 180 19.42 -4.51 9.72
C ALA A 180 20.72 -4.81 10.48
N ALA A 181 21.32 -3.83 11.16
CA ALA A 181 22.51 -4.08 11.98
C ALA A 181 22.21 -5.05 13.13
N MET A 182 21.08 -4.88 13.82
CA MET A 182 20.64 -5.79 14.88
C MET A 182 20.36 -7.20 14.36
N ASP A 183 19.70 -7.32 13.20
CA ASP A 183 19.46 -8.61 12.55
C ASP A 183 20.76 -9.29 12.10
N LEU A 184 21.72 -8.55 11.52
CA LEU A 184 23.01 -9.14 11.13
C LEU A 184 23.82 -9.63 12.34
N LEU A 185 23.70 -8.97 13.49
CA LEU A 185 24.41 -9.33 14.71
C LEU A 185 23.77 -10.50 15.46
N TYR A 186 22.44 -10.58 15.47
CA TYR A 186 21.71 -11.49 16.36
C TYR A 186 20.62 -12.33 15.67
N GLY A 187 20.26 -11.98 14.44
CA GLY A 187 19.24 -12.60 13.62
C GLY A 187 17.83 -12.52 14.22
N GLU A 188 16.99 -13.41 13.71
CA GLU A 188 15.60 -13.61 14.14
C GLU A 188 15.44 -13.90 15.64
N ARG A 189 16.53 -14.25 16.35
CA ARG A 189 16.49 -14.42 17.81
C ARG A 189 16.26 -13.12 18.56
N LEU A 190 16.78 -12.01 18.04
CA LEU A 190 16.55 -10.68 18.62
C LEU A 190 15.38 -9.99 17.91
N LEU A 191 15.39 -9.95 16.59
CA LEU A 191 14.31 -9.40 15.78
C LEU A 191 13.40 -10.51 15.26
N GLY A 192 12.63 -11.12 16.16
CA GLY A 192 11.70 -12.19 15.81
C GLY A 192 10.38 -11.65 15.23
N PRO A 193 9.24 -12.32 15.49
CA PRO A 193 7.93 -11.84 15.04
C PRO A 193 7.62 -10.44 15.57
N VAL A 194 7.08 -9.58 14.71
CA VAL A 194 6.57 -8.26 15.10
C VAL A 194 5.30 -8.45 15.95
N LEU A 195 5.31 -7.90 17.16
CA LEU A 195 4.15 -7.85 18.06
C LEU A 195 3.27 -6.63 17.81
N ALA A 196 3.91 -5.50 17.50
CA ALA A 196 3.26 -4.22 17.18
C ALA A 196 4.17 -3.42 16.23
N GLU A 197 3.57 -2.76 15.23
CA GLU A 197 4.23 -1.76 14.40
C GLU A 197 3.24 -0.62 14.15
N GLU A 198 3.59 0.57 14.60
CA GLU A 198 2.64 1.66 14.82
C GLU A 198 3.27 3.02 14.49
N VAL A 199 2.44 3.93 14.00
CA VAL A 199 2.74 5.38 13.93
C VAL A 199 1.92 6.07 15.01
N GLY A 200 2.43 7.18 15.52
CA GLY A 200 1.79 7.87 16.63
C GLY A 200 2.51 9.13 17.03
N GLU A 201 2.43 9.42 18.32
CA GLU A 201 3.10 10.52 18.99
C GLU A 201 3.94 10.00 20.16
N VAL A 202 5.15 10.53 20.28
CA VAL A 202 6.06 10.27 21.39
C VAL A 202 6.30 11.56 22.17
N PHE A 203 6.22 11.46 23.49
CA PHE A 203 6.39 12.57 24.41
C PHE A 203 7.80 12.57 25.02
N GLU A 204 8.16 13.65 25.73
CA GLU A 204 9.51 13.81 26.30
C GLU A 204 9.90 12.69 27.29
N ASP A 205 8.91 12.08 27.94
CA ASP A 205 9.08 10.95 28.87
C ASP A 205 9.02 9.57 28.16
N TRP A 206 8.93 9.57 26.83
CA TRP A 206 8.69 8.41 25.96
C TRP A 206 7.32 7.76 26.13
N HIS A 207 6.32 8.46 26.66
CA HIS A 207 4.92 8.03 26.56
C HIS A 207 4.53 7.90 25.08
N TRP A 208 3.72 6.88 24.77
CA TRP A 208 3.32 6.54 23.41
C TRP A 208 1.81 6.73 23.22
N ASN A 209 1.45 7.66 22.36
CA ASN A 209 0.09 7.79 21.84
C ASN A 209 0.03 7.14 20.46
N ARG A 210 -0.78 6.10 20.30
CA ARG A 210 -0.95 5.40 19.03
C ARG A 210 -1.93 6.13 18.14
N TRP A 211 -1.57 6.24 16.86
CA TRP A 211 -2.49 6.63 15.82
C TRP A 211 -2.98 5.38 15.07
N LEU A 212 -4.29 5.15 15.05
CA LEU A 212 -4.97 4.10 14.28
C LEU A 212 -5.33 4.59 12.87
N GLY A 213 -4.38 5.24 12.20
CA GLY A 213 -4.55 5.70 10.83
C GLY A 213 -4.16 4.65 9.80
N GLY A 214 -4.49 4.91 8.54
CA GLY A 214 -3.95 4.16 7.40
C GLY A 214 -4.96 3.27 6.68
N PRO A 215 -5.62 2.30 7.36
CA PRO A 215 -6.55 1.44 6.66
C PRO A 215 -7.66 2.21 5.95
N THR A 216 -7.80 1.95 4.65
CA THR A 216 -8.90 2.51 3.87
C THR A 216 -9.99 1.49 3.65
N ILE A 217 -11.24 1.94 3.57
CA ILE A 217 -12.40 1.10 3.31
C ILE A 217 -13.07 1.57 2.04
N ALA A 218 -13.29 0.65 1.12
CA ALA A 218 -14.20 0.79 0.00
C ALA A 218 -15.50 0.03 0.28
N TYR A 219 -16.63 0.53 -0.22
CA TYR A 219 -17.93 -0.15 -0.10
C TYR A 219 -18.43 -0.59 -1.48
N GLU A 220 -18.49 -1.90 -1.71
CA GLU A 220 -18.80 -2.48 -3.03
C GLU A 220 -20.15 -1.99 -3.57
N GLY A 221 -21.15 -1.76 -2.72
CA GLY A 221 -22.48 -1.33 -3.14
C GLY A 221 -22.55 0.05 -3.81
N GLN A 222 -21.45 0.81 -3.87
CA GLN A 222 -21.32 2.01 -4.71
C GLN A 222 -21.09 1.67 -6.18
N ALA A 223 -20.38 0.57 -6.45
CA ALA A 223 -19.98 0.20 -7.79
C ALA A 223 -21.19 -0.24 -8.63
N ARG A 224 -21.18 0.15 -9.90
CA ARG A 224 -22.16 -0.33 -10.87
C ARG A 224 -22.02 -1.83 -11.07
N LEU A 225 -23.14 -2.55 -11.02
CA LEU A 225 -23.16 -3.95 -11.40
C LEU A 225 -22.75 -4.09 -12.87
N LYS A 226 -21.69 -4.84 -13.13
CA LYS A 226 -21.23 -5.15 -14.50
C LYS A 226 -21.47 -6.62 -14.78
N HIS A 227 -22.34 -6.91 -15.75
CA HIS A 227 -22.51 -8.27 -16.26
C HIS A 227 -21.32 -8.62 -17.15
N LEU A 228 -20.65 -9.73 -16.82
CA LEU A 228 -19.63 -10.33 -17.67
C LEU A 228 -20.30 -11.38 -18.55
N ASP A 229 -20.43 -11.11 -19.84
CA ASP A 229 -20.87 -12.11 -20.79
C ASP A 229 -19.76 -13.17 -20.93
N THR A 230 -20.11 -14.45 -20.71
CA THR A 230 -19.13 -15.54 -20.71
C THR A 230 -18.56 -15.77 -22.12
N ARG A 231 -19.35 -15.57 -23.17
CA ARG A 231 -18.88 -15.72 -24.54
C ARG A 231 -17.91 -14.60 -24.89
N ASP A 232 -18.21 -13.36 -24.52
CA ASP A 232 -17.29 -12.23 -24.74
C ASP A 232 -16.00 -12.39 -23.92
N PHE A 233 -16.11 -12.85 -22.68
CA PHE A 233 -14.95 -13.16 -21.85
C PHE A 233 -14.07 -14.24 -22.49
N LEU A 234 -14.66 -15.35 -22.94
CA LEU A 234 -13.94 -16.42 -23.62
C LEU A 234 -13.31 -15.95 -24.93
N ALA A 235 -14.04 -15.15 -25.72
CA ALA A 235 -13.52 -14.56 -26.95
C ALA A 235 -12.34 -13.61 -26.68
N ALA A 236 -12.33 -12.91 -25.54
CA ALA A 236 -11.22 -12.04 -25.15
C ALA A 236 -10.01 -12.81 -24.60
N ILE A 237 -10.22 -13.82 -23.73
CA ILE A 237 -9.11 -14.48 -23.01
C ILE A 237 -8.48 -15.64 -23.80
N THR A 238 -9.24 -16.34 -24.64
CA THR A 238 -8.73 -17.50 -25.39
C THR A 238 -7.55 -17.12 -26.30
N PRO A 239 -7.60 -16.03 -27.10
CA PRO A 239 -6.46 -15.61 -27.92
C PRO A 239 -5.21 -15.28 -27.10
N VAL A 240 -5.39 -14.71 -25.90
CA VAL A 240 -4.29 -14.39 -24.98
C VAL A 240 -3.59 -15.67 -24.51
N ILE A 241 -4.37 -16.69 -24.12
CA ILE A 241 -3.86 -18.00 -23.69
C ILE A 241 -3.13 -18.70 -24.84
N GLU A 242 -3.72 -18.73 -26.03
CA GLU A 242 -3.13 -19.35 -27.22
C GLU A 242 -1.82 -18.64 -27.63
N ALA A 243 -1.83 -17.31 -27.68
CA ALA A 243 -0.65 -16.52 -28.02
C ALA A 243 0.49 -16.72 -27.00
N TYR A 244 0.17 -16.80 -25.70
CA TYR A 244 1.17 -17.13 -24.68
C TYR A 244 1.72 -18.56 -24.84
N GLY A 245 0.85 -19.53 -25.17
CA GLY A 245 1.23 -20.92 -25.42
C GLY A 245 2.18 -21.09 -26.62
N ALA A 246 1.99 -20.27 -27.67
CA ALA A 246 2.79 -20.29 -28.89
C ALA A 246 4.21 -19.69 -28.73
N ARG A 247 4.48 -18.94 -27.67
CA ARG A 247 5.78 -18.28 -27.44
C ARG A 247 6.89 -19.25 -27.05
N GLY A 248 8.13 -18.88 -27.33
CA GLY A 248 9.31 -19.62 -26.85
C GLY A 248 9.49 -19.50 -25.33
N GLU A 249 10.24 -20.42 -24.72
CA GLU A 249 10.41 -20.45 -23.25
C GLU A 249 11.06 -19.19 -22.68
N LEU A 250 12.03 -18.61 -23.39
CA LEU A 250 12.66 -17.35 -22.98
C LEU A 250 11.64 -16.21 -22.87
N GLU A 251 10.77 -16.09 -23.86
CA GLU A 251 9.76 -15.04 -23.91
C GLU A 251 8.66 -15.27 -22.85
N ARG A 252 8.23 -16.53 -22.66
CA ARG A 252 7.33 -16.89 -21.56
C ARG A 252 7.95 -16.56 -20.20
N ASN A 253 9.23 -16.80 -20.00
CA ASN A 253 9.91 -16.44 -18.76
C ASN A 253 9.97 -14.93 -18.52
N ARG A 254 10.27 -14.14 -19.56
CA ARG A 254 10.21 -12.67 -19.47
C ARG A 254 8.82 -12.19 -19.07
N LEU A 255 7.78 -12.72 -19.70
CA LEU A 255 6.39 -12.42 -19.35
C LEU A 255 6.04 -12.80 -17.92
N ARG A 256 6.40 -14.01 -17.47
CA ARG A 256 6.16 -14.46 -16.07
C ARG A 256 6.78 -13.50 -15.06
N ILE A 257 8.06 -13.16 -15.26
CA ILE A 257 8.78 -12.25 -14.36
C ILE A 257 8.18 -10.84 -14.42
N ALA A 258 7.89 -10.32 -15.60
CA ALA A 258 7.27 -9.00 -15.75
C ALA A 258 5.89 -8.93 -15.09
N SER A 259 5.05 -9.95 -15.26
CA SER A 259 3.74 -10.04 -14.61
C SER A 259 3.85 -10.13 -13.09
N GLN A 260 4.83 -10.87 -12.55
CA GLN A 260 5.08 -10.91 -11.10
C GLN A 260 5.48 -9.54 -10.55
N TRP A 261 6.35 -8.82 -11.25
CA TRP A 261 6.75 -7.47 -10.86
C TRP A 261 5.61 -6.45 -10.97
N TYR A 262 4.78 -6.55 -12.00
CA TYR A 262 3.57 -5.73 -12.12
C TYR A 262 2.62 -5.95 -10.94
N TRP A 263 2.34 -7.21 -10.60
CA TRP A 263 1.52 -7.49 -9.43
C TRP A 263 2.20 -7.00 -8.16
N ARG A 264 3.51 -7.18 -7.98
CA ARG A 264 4.22 -6.63 -6.82
C ARG A 264 4.10 -5.11 -6.73
N ALA A 265 4.26 -4.39 -7.84
CA ALA A 265 4.12 -2.94 -7.89
C ALA A 265 2.68 -2.49 -7.55
N ASP A 266 1.69 -3.21 -8.03
CA ASP A 266 0.28 -2.91 -7.79
C ASP A 266 -0.11 -3.04 -6.31
N HIS A 267 0.44 -4.04 -5.60
CA HIS A 267 0.20 -4.24 -4.17
C HIS A 267 1.04 -3.32 -3.28
N GLU A 268 2.17 -2.81 -3.78
CA GLU A 268 3.16 -2.06 -2.99
C GLU A 268 2.69 -0.64 -2.63
N SER A 269 2.98 -0.26 -1.38
CA SER A 269 2.64 1.05 -0.80
C SER A 269 3.84 2.00 -0.74
N ASP A 270 5.09 1.51 -0.59
CA ASP A 270 6.28 2.37 -0.64
C ASP A 270 6.49 2.90 -2.08
N PRO A 271 6.45 4.22 -2.31
CA PRO A 271 6.62 4.81 -3.64
C PRO A 271 7.92 4.42 -4.35
N VAL A 272 9.01 4.26 -3.61
CA VAL A 272 10.32 3.85 -4.16
C VAL A 272 10.23 2.40 -4.64
N ILE A 273 9.74 1.49 -3.79
CA ILE A 273 9.66 0.07 -4.13
C ILE A 273 8.65 -0.15 -5.25
N LYS A 274 7.51 0.54 -5.24
CA LYS A 274 6.51 0.54 -6.31
C LYS A 274 7.08 1.00 -7.64
N PHE A 275 7.84 2.10 -7.64
CA PHE A 275 8.51 2.59 -8.83
C PHE A 275 9.51 1.57 -9.38
N ILE A 276 10.34 1.00 -8.50
CA ILE A 276 11.35 0.00 -8.88
C ILE A 276 10.70 -1.29 -9.38
N ALA A 277 9.63 -1.78 -8.76
CA ALA A 277 8.91 -2.96 -9.20
C ALA A 277 8.31 -2.75 -10.60
N ASN A 278 7.68 -1.61 -10.88
CA ASN A 278 7.24 -1.26 -12.24
C ASN A 278 8.42 -1.24 -13.22
N TRP A 279 9.54 -0.60 -12.85
CA TRP A 279 10.73 -0.58 -13.68
C TRP A 279 11.30 -1.98 -13.98
N LEU A 280 11.31 -2.88 -13.00
CA LEU A 280 11.76 -4.27 -13.20
C LEU A 280 10.85 -5.04 -14.17
N ALA A 281 9.56 -4.73 -14.20
CA ALA A 281 8.66 -5.26 -15.23
C ALA A 281 9.06 -4.76 -16.64
N ILE A 282 9.38 -3.47 -16.78
CA ILE A 282 9.89 -2.88 -18.03
C ILE A 282 11.22 -3.54 -18.44
N GLU A 283 12.17 -3.72 -17.51
CA GLU A 283 13.46 -4.36 -17.78
C GLU A 283 13.28 -5.79 -18.31
N ALA A 284 12.41 -6.57 -17.66
CA ALA A 284 12.14 -7.95 -18.04
C ALA A 284 11.57 -8.06 -19.47
N LEU A 285 10.74 -7.11 -19.90
CA LEU A 285 10.12 -7.12 -21.23
C LEU A 285 11.06 -6.62 -22.33
N GLU A 286 11.71 -5.48 -22.12
CA GLU A 286 12.37 -4.73 -23.21
C GLU A 286 13.90 -4.74 -23.17
N LEU A 287 14.51 -4.90 -21.98
CA LEU A 287 15.96 -4.74 -21.81
C LEU A 287 16.70 -6.07 -21.73
N GLY A 288 16.12 -7.08 -21.09
CA GLY A 288 16.82 -8.34 -20.82
C GLY A 288 18.13 -8.08 -20.06
N GLU A 289 19.26 -8.53 -20.60
CA GLU A 289 20.59 -8.34 -19.99
C GLU A 289 21.30 -7.03 -20.39
N ASN A 290 20.62 -6.12 -21.10
CA ASN A 290 21.23 -4.89 -21.62
C ASN A 290 20.83 -3.66 -20.79
N SER A 291 21.76 -2.72 -20.59
CA SER A 291 21.48 -1.42 -19.96
C SER A 291 21.01 -0.33 -20.94
N ASN A 292 21.01 -0.61 -22.24
CA ASN A 292 20.62 0.33 -23.27
C ASN A 292 19.09 0.50 -23.33
N ILE A 293 18.57 1.68 -22.97
CA ILE A 293 17.13 2.01 -23.02
C ILE A 293 16.55 2.28 -24.42
N ALA A 294 17.34 2.10 -25.49
CA ALA A 294 16.85 2.25 -26.85
C ALA A 294 15.65 1.35 -27.22
N PRO A 295 15.58 0.07 -26.80
CA PRO A 295 14.43 -0.80 -27.04
C PRO A 295 13.14 -0.23 -26.44
N ILE A 296 13.18 0.24 -25.19
CA ILE A 296 12.01 0.86 -24.52
C ILE A 296 11.51 2.05 -25.34
N LYS A 297 12.43 2.95 -25.74
CA LYS A 297 12.08 4.12 -26.56
C LYS A 297 11.43 3.73 -27.89
N HIS A 298 11.94 2.68 -28.54
CA HIS A 298 11.36 2.17 -29.78
C HIS A 298 9.98 1.55 -29.56
N ALA A 299 9.82 0.75 -28.50
CA ALA A 299 8.56 0.10 -28.17
C ALA A 299 7.46 1.12 -27.85
N ILE A 300 7.76 2.14 -27.04
CA ILE A 300 6.79 3.18 -26.67
C ILE A 300 6.46 4.10 -27.84
N ALA A 301 7.45 4.51 -28.64
CA ALA A 301 7.20 5.30 -29.86
C ALA A 301 6.29 4.55 -30.84
N ALA A 302 6.51 3.23 -31.00
CA ALA A 302 5.68 2.39 -31.85
C ALA A 302 4.25 2.20 -31.29
N ILE A 303 4.06 2.12 -29.97
CA ILE A 303 2.71 2.06 -29.36
C ILE A 303 1.94 3.36 -29.59
N LEU A 304 2.64 4.50 -29.46
CA LEU A 304 2.04 5.83 -29.58
C LEU A 304 1.90 6.31 -31.02
N GLU A 305 2.56 5.64 -31.97
CA GLU A 305 2.67 6.03 -33.39
C GLU A 305 3.31 7.42 -33.57
N VAL A 306 4.34 7.73 -32.77
CA VAL A 306 5.06 9.01 -32.77
C VAL A 306 6.55 8.83 -33.09
N ASP A 307 7.27 9.93 -33.33
CA ASP A 307 8.73 9.84 -33.50
C ASP A 307 9.42 9.47 -32.18
N ARG A 308 10.50 8.70 -32.26
CA ARG A 308 11.29 8.29 -31.09
C ARG A 308 11.80 9.50 -30.28
N ALA A 309 12.08 10.62 -30.92
CA ALA A 309 12.53 11.84 -30.27
C ALA A 309 11.49 12.39 -29.27
N GLU A 310 10.19 12.23 -29.57
CA GLU A 310 9.09 12.73 -28.74
C GLU A 310 9.01 12.00 -27.38
N VAL A 311 9.38 10.72 -27.34
CA VAL A 311 9.35 9.90 -26.12
C VAL A 311 10.71 9.80 -25.43
N ALA A 312 11.77 10.33 -26.05
CA ALA A 312 13.14 10.07 -25.63
C ALA A 312 13.48 10.69 -24.27
N GLU A 313 13.01 11.91 -24.01
CA GLU A 313 13.27 12.64 -22.78
C GLU A 313 12.49 12.06 -21.58
N PRO A 314 11.15 11.87 -21.63
CA PRO A 314 10.40 11.27 -20.52
C PRO A 314 10.94 9.90 -20.10
N ILE A 315 11.21 9.00 -21.06
CA ILE A 315 11.79 7.68 -20.77
C ILE A 315 13.20 7.82 -20.16
N GLY A 316 13.97 8.80 -20.63
CA GLY A 316 15.26 9.15 -20.05
C GLY A 316 15.16 9.64 -18.60
N ARG A 317 14.13 10.42 -18.26
CA ARG A 317 13.86 10.88 -16.88
C ARG A 317 13.52 9.71 -15.97
N VAL A 318 12.65 8.80 -16.41
CA VAL A 318 12.29 7.57 -15.66
C VAL A 318 13.55 6.72 -15.41
N TYR A 319 14.36 6.48 -16.44
CA TYR A 319 15.62 5.74 -16.30
C TYR A 319 16.61 6.43 -15.36
N GLY A 320 16.76 7.75 -15.46
CA GLY A 320 17.61 8.54 -14.58
C GLY A 320 17.14 8.51 -13.12
N LEU A 321 15.84 8.57 -12.88
CA LEU A 321 15.26 8.44 -11.55
C LEU A 321 15.52 7.05 -10.97
N ARG A 322 15.29 5.98 -11.74
CA ARG A 322 15.65 4.61 -11.34
C ARG A 322 17.08 4.51 -10.83
N ASN A 323 18.05 5.06 -11.57
CA ASN A 323 19.46 5.03 -11.16
C ASN A 323 19.69 5.79 -9.84
N ARG A 324 19.04 6.94 -9.64
CA ARG A 324 19.15 7.65 -8.37
C ARG A 324 18.56 6.86 -7.19
N LEU A 325 17.40 6.22 -7.40
CA LEU A 325 16.71 5.44 -6.37
C LEU A 325 17.50 4.20 -5.96
N LEU A 326 17.93 3.38 -6.93
CA LEU A 326 18.66 2.13 -6.65
C LEU A 326 20.02 2.34 -5.99
N HIS A 327 20.67 3.47 -6.26
CA HIS A 327 21.97 3.80 -5.67
C HIS A 327 21.86 4.66 -4.40
N GLY A 328 20.65 4.88 -3.89
CA GLY A 328 20.44 5.63 -2.64
C GLY A 328 20.74 7.13 -2.74
N ASN A 329 20.88 7.67 -3.96
CA ASN A 329 21.08 9.11 -4.19
C ASN A 329 19.77 9.92 -4.02
N SER A 330 18.62 9.23 -3.98
CA SER A 330 17.31 9.81 -3.70
C SER A 330 16.37 8.76 -3.15
N ARG A 331 15.37 9.18 -2.36
CA ARG A 331 14.13 8.42 -2.07
C ARG A 331 12.87 9.15 -2.53
N THR A 332 13.02 10.33 -3.13
CA THR A 332 11.89 11.15 -3.55
C THR A 332 11.35 10.61 -4.87
N VAL A 333 10.08 10.22 -4.85
CA VAL A 333 9.30 9.80 -6.02
C VAL A 333 7.99 10.58 -5.99
N THR A 334 7.69 11.31 -7.05
CA THR A 334 6.45 12.09 -7.14
C THR A 334 5.29 11.23 -7.65
N LYS A 335 4.05 11.71 -7.46
CA LYS A 335 2.86 11.08 -8.06
C LYS A 335 2.96 11.01 -9.59
N ILE A 336 3.62 11.99 -10.22
CA ILE A 336 3.84 12.04 -11.67
C ILE A 336 4.83 10.94 -12.08
N ASP A 337 5.92 10.75 -11.34
CA ASP A 337 6.90 9.69 -11.61
C ASP A 337 6.24 8.30 -11.55
N LEU A 338 5.42 8.06 -10.52
CA LEU A 338 4.66 6.81 -10.37
C LEU A 338 3.67 6.58 -11.51
N ARG A 339 2.86 7.59 -11.86
CA ARG A 339 1.93 7.49 -12.99
C ARG A 339 2.65 7.21 -14.30
N THR A 340 3.79 7.85 -14.52
CA THR A 340 4.57 7.68 -15.75
C THR A 340 5.13 6.27 -15.88
N VAL A 341 5.77 5.75 -14.82
CA VAL A 341 6.34 4.39 -14.87
C VAL A 341 5.25 3.32 -14.93
N ASP A 342 4.12 3.52 -14.25
CA ASP A 342 2.94 2.63 -14.31
C ASP A 342 2.34 2.59 -15.71
N ALA A 343 2.10 3.76 -16.35
CA ALA A 343 1.55 3.83 -17.70
C ALA A 343 2.46 3.13 -18.74
N ILE A 344 3.78 3.33 -18.64
CA ILE A 344 4.76 2.62 -19.49
C ILE A 344 4.68 1.10 -19.24
N THR A 345 4.65 0.69 -17.98
CA THR A 345 4.59 -0.73 -17.59
C THR A 345 3.33 -1.41 -18.11
N ARG A 346 2.16 -0.79 -17.91
CA ARG A 346 0.87 -1.29 -18.41
C ARG A 346 0.85 -1.39 -19.93
N ALA A 347 1.28 -0.35 -20.63
CA ALA A 347 1.27 -0.36 -22.10
C ALA A 347 2.16 -1.46 -22.69
N LEU A 348 3.36 -1.67 -22.11
CA LEU A 348 4.24 -2.76 -22.53
C LEU A 348 3.64 -4.13 -22.19
N LEU A 349 3.07 -4.31 -20.99
CA LEU A 349 2.42 -5.55 -20.61
C LEU A 349 1.21 -5.86 -21.48
N GLU A 350 0.35 -4.89 -21.76
CA GLU A 350 -0.80 -5.08 -22.65
C GLU A 350 -0.35 -5.47 -24.05
N ARG A 351 0.63 -4.74 -24.61
CA ARG A 351 1.21 -5.10 -25.91
C ARG A 351 1.76 -6.53 -25.91
N HIS A 352 2.49 -6.92 -24.85
CA HIS A 352 3.10 -8.24 -24.76
C HIS A 352 2.13 -9.36 -24.39
N LEU A 353 1.05 -9.11 -23.65
CA LEU A 353 0.09 -10.14 -23.24
C LEU A 353 -1.09 -10.23 -24.22
N LEU A 354 -1.66 -9.08 -24.58
CA LEU A 354 -2.88 -8.96 -25.38
C LEU A 354 -2.59 -8.79 -26.88
N GLY A 355 -1.38 -8.35 -27.23
CA GLY A 355 -1.02 -8.00 -28.61
C GLY A 355 -1.49 -6.61 -29.05
N TYR A 356 -2.21 -5.89 -28.19
CA TYR A 356 -2.68 -4.52 -28.40
C TYR A 356 -2.65 -3.75 -27.07
N VAL A 357 -2.77 -2.42 -27.15
CA VAL A 357 -2.90 -1.55 -25.97
C VAL A 357 -4.32 -1.01 -25.93
N THR A 358 -4.96 -1.11 -24.77
CA THR A 358 -6.32 -0.61 -24.53
C THR A 358 -6.35 0.92 -24.61
N HIS A 359 -7.52 1.47 -24.92
CA HIS A 359 -7.67 2.92 -25.11
C HIS A 359 -7.28 3.70 -23.83
N ASP A 360 -7.75 3.27 -22.67
CA ASP A 360 -7.47 3.91 -21.38
C ASP A 360 -5.96 3.92 -21.06
N THR A 361 -5.27 2.81 -21.32
CA THR A 361 -3.82 2.70 -21.13
C THR A 361 -3.06 3.55 -22.15
N LEU A 362 -3.53 3.62 -23.41
CA LEU A 362 -2.94 4.46 -24.44
C LEU A 362 -3.04 5.95 -24.10
N ASP A 363 -4.20 6.39 -23.61
CA ASP A 363 -4.43 7.79 -23.22
C ASP A 363 -3.59 8.15 -21.98
N SER A 364 -3.56 7.27 -20.97
CA SER A 364 -2.70 7.44 -19.80
C SER A 364 -1.21 7.53 -20.16
N LEU A 365 -0.78 6.74 -21.14
CA LEU A 365 0.60 6.77 -21.66
C LEU A 365 0.88 8.08 -22.41
N ARG A 366 -0.05 8.55 -23.26
CA ARG A 366 0.07 9.84 -23.97
C ARG A 366 0.17 11.01 -23.02
N GLU A 367 -0.69 11.07 -22.01
CA GLU A 367 -0.65 12.11 -20.98
C GLU A 367 0.69 12.10 -20.24
N SER A 368 1.17 10.91 -19.88
CA SER A 368 2.41 10.74 -19.12
C SER A 368 3.68 11.03 -19.92
N VAL A 369 3.69 10.76 -21.22
CA VAL A 369 4.92 10.80 -22.04
C VAL A 369 4.93 12.01 -22.98
N CYS A 370 3.79 12.43 -23.53
CA CYS A 370 3.75 13.49 -24.54
C CYS A 370 3.36 14.86 -23.99
N MET A 371 2.57 14.93 -22.90
CA MET A 371 2.03 16.21 -22.39
C MET A 371 2.82 16.82 -21.22
N GLN A 372 3.93 16.21 -20.79
CA GLN A 372 4.76 16.74 -19.69
C GLN A 372 5.62 17.97 -20.07
N GLY A 373 5.36 18.60 -21.22
CA GLY A 373 6.16 19.70 -21.78
C GLY A 373 5.38 20.94 -22.23
N SER A 374 4.09 21.06 -21.86
CA SER A 374 3.26 22.25 -22.14
C SER A 374 3.10 23.15 -20.93
#